data_AF-A0A6G3Z028-F1
#
_entry.id   AF-A0A6G3Z028-F1
#
_cell.length_a   1.000
_cell.length_b   1.000
_cell.length_c   1.000
_cell.angle_alpha   90.00
_cell.angle_beta   90.00
_cell.angle_gamma   90.00
#
_symmetry.space_group_name_H-M   'P 1'
#
loop_
_entity.id
_entity.type
_entity.pdbx_description
1 polymer ?
#
loop_
_entity_poly.entity_id
_entity_poly.type
_entity_poly.pdbx_seq_one_letter_code
_entity_poly.pdbx_strand_id
1 'polypeptide(L)'
;MKIRNQGVLSIPGRGIGNTDIKQPPSDSMWQSVINYFYSLWTYRDLSPDLGIQRQVNAKLKDRPRLSLEAWSNLFNQMEGCSSSISQPLLAFIYRKLQDYSGLDIGRVRATDRLIEDLQFPLVCWFDWPNQLCEDFFEMFQIDISDEFDASLLETLGDLVCFLNRRLKSIDSLSSG
;
A
#
# COMPACT_ATOMS: atom_id res chain seq x y z
N MET A 1 -34.23 -18.28 -60.38
CA MET A 1 -34.71 -19.33 -59.44
C MET A 1 -34.37 -18.85 -58.03
N LYS A 2 -35.28 -18.29 -57.20
CA LYS A 2 -36.32 -18.95 -56.37
C LYS A 2 -35.79 -20.28 -55.81
N ILE A 3 -35.62 -20.46 -54.50
CA ILE A 3 -36.70 -20.74 -53.52
C ILE A 3 -36.27 -20.39 -52.07
N ARG A 4 -37.28 -19.99 -51.27
CA ARG A 4 -37.33 -19.73 -49.81
C ARG A 4 -37.17 -21.00 -48.95
N ASN A 5 -36.75 -20.84 -47.68
CA ASN A 5 -37.31 -21.53 -46.50
C ASN A 5 -36.73 -20.87 -45.24
N GLN A 6 -37.43 -19.95 -44.57
CA GLN A 6 -38.26 -20.15 -43.36
C GLN A 6 -37.86 -21.29 -42.42
N GLY A 7 -37.58 -20.91 -41.17
CA GLY A 7 -37.42 -21.79 -40.01
C GLY A 7 -37.31 -20.96 -38.74
N VAL A 8 -38.45 -20.43 -38.29
CA VAL A 8 -38.64 -19.80 -36.97
C VAL A 8 -38.79 -20.91 -35.93
N LEU A 9 -38.01 -20.85 -34.85
CA LEU A 9 -38.30 -21.59 -33.61
C LEU A 9 -37.90 -20.71 -32.43
N SER A 10 -38.92 -20.04 -31.87
CA SER A 10 -38.88 -19.40 -30.56
C SER A 10 -39.07 -20.46 -29.48
N ILE A 11 -38.21 -20.47 -28.46
CA ILE A 11 -38.45 -21.13 -27.17
C ILE A 11 -38.18 -20.09 -26.06
N PRO A 12 -39.03 -20.01 -25.02
CA PRO A 12 -39.00 -18.91 -24.05
C PRO A 12 -38.17 -19.23 -22.81
N GLY A 13 -37.58 -18.17 -22.23
CA GLY A 13 -37.45 -17.98 -20.78
C GLY A 13 -36.29 -18.67 -20.07
N ARG A 14 -35.33 -17.87 -19.60
CA ARG A 14 -34.90 -17.83 -18.18
C ARG A 14 -33.95 -16.66 -17.97
N GLY A 15 -34.33 -15.77 -17.05
CA GLY A 15 -33.42 -14.76 -16.53
C GLY A 15 -32.39 -15.36 -15.58
N ILE A 16 -31.49 -14.46 -15.17
CA ILE A 16 -30.60 -14.43 -13.99
C ILE A 16 -29.15 -14.21 -14.43
N GLY A 17 -28.59 -13.10 -13.96
CA GLY A 17 -27.15 -12.89 -13.88
C GLY A 17 -26.66 -11.58 -14.49
N ASN A 18 -27.08 -10.44 -13.93
CA ASN A 18 -26.18 -9.28 -13.88
C ASN A 18 -24.93 -9.76 -13.13
N THR A 19 -23.87 -10.04 -13.87
CA THR A 19 -22.52 -10.02 -13.31
C THR A 19 -22.01 -8.63 -13.58
N ASP A 20 -22.18 -7.75 -12.59
CA ASP A 20 -21.34 -6.57 -12.44
C ASP A 20 -19.91 -7.08 -12.26
N ILE A 21 -19.24 -7.31 -13.39
CA ILE A 21 -17.79 -7.39 -13.43
C ILE A 21 -17.34 -5.97 -13.09
N LYS A 22 -16.95 -5.78 -11.82
CA LYS A 22 -16.21 -4.58 -11.39
C LYS A 22 -15.06 -4.40 -12.38
N GLN A 23 -15.16 -3.38 -13.22
CA GLN A 23 -14.05 -2.91 -14.03
C GLN A 23 -12.89 -2.59 -13.07
N PRO A 24 -11.68 -3.13 -13.29
CA PRO A 24 -10.52 -2.67 -12.57
C PRO A 24 -10.30 -1.16 -12.86
N PRO A 25 -9.73 -0.40 -11.92
CA PRO A 25 -9.49 1.03 -12.09
C PRO A 25 -8.69 1.27 -13.37
N SER A 26 -9.11 2.26 -14.16
CA SER A 26 -8.60 2.50 -15.51
C SER A 26 -7.07 2.59 -15.57
N ASP A 27 -6.46 1.77 -16.42
CA ASP A 27 -5.00 1.69 -16.66
C ASP A 27 -4.34 3.06 -16.93
N SER A 28 -5.10 4.03 -17.46
CA SER A 28 -4.61 5.38 -17.75
C SER A 28 -4.19 6.19 -16.52
N MET A 29 -4.84 6.00 -15.37
CA MET A 29 -4.48 6.69 -14.13
C MET A 29 -3.22 6.10 -13.51
N TRP A 30 -3.12 4.77 -13.46
CA TRP A 30 -1.93 4.06 -12.99
C TRP A 30 -0.69 4.39 -13.80
N GLN A 31 -0.81 4.44 -15.13
CA GLN A 31 0.31 4.84 -15.99
C GLN A 31 0.73 6.30 -15.77
N SER A 32 -0.21 7.19 -15.48
CA SER A 32 0.10 8.59 -15.17
C SER A 32 0.85 8.73 -13.84
N VAL A 33 0.44 7.94 -12.84
CA VAL A 33 1.11 7.83 -11.54
C VAL A 33 2.52 7.26 -11.73
N ILE A 34 2.67 6.14 -12.42
CA ILE A 34 3.97 5.50 -12.71
C ILE A 34 4.90 6.44 -13.49
N ASN A 35 4.40 7.19 -14.47
CA ASN A 35 5.21 8.16 -15.21
C ASN A 35 5.63 9.35 -14.33
N TYR A 36 4.76 9.82 -13.45
CA TYR A 36 5.12 10.80 -12.43
C TYR A 36 6.23 10.25 -11.52
N PHE A 37 6.13 8.98 -11.10
CA PHE A 37 7.17 8.28 -10.33
C PHE A 37 8.52 8.22 -11.02
N TYR A 38 8.56 7.77 -12.27
CA TYR A 38 9.80 7.72 -13.04
C TYR A 38 10.39 9.11 -13.25
N SER A 39 9.55 10.13 -13.47
CA SER A 39 10.03 11.51 -13.59
C SER A 39 10.69 12.00 -12.30
N LEU A 40 10.13 11.65 -11.13
CA LEU A 40 10.69 11.99 -9.81
C LEU A 40 11.96 11.20 -9.49
N TRP A 41 12.00 9.91 -9.83
CA TRP A 41 13.20 9.08 -9.71
C TRP A 41 14.38 9.63 -10.52
N THR A 42 14.09 10.38 -11.60
CA THR A 42 15.10 11.03 -12.43
C THR A 42 15.61 12.33 -11.81
N TYR A 43 14.86 12.96 -10.89
CA TYR A 43 15.30 14.11 -10.08
C TYR A 43 16.08 13.63 -8.85
N ARG A 44 17.27 13.11 -9.12
CA ARG A 44 18.22 12.53 -8.17
C ARG A 44 18.87 13.53 -7.18
N ASP A 45 18.30 14.73 -7.03
CA ASP A 45 18.88 15.85 -6.26
C ASP A 45 18.02 16.36 -5.08
N LEU A 46 16.88 15.75 -4.77
CA LEU A 46 15.87 16.40 -3.92
C LEU A 46 15.76 15.84 -2.50
N SER A 47 16.05 16.71 -1.54
CA SER A 47 15.55 16.65 -0.16
C SER A 47 14.01 16.58 -0.14
N PRO A 48 13.39 16.02 0.92
CA PRO A 48 11.94 15.92 1.05
C PRO A 48 11.24 17.27 0.82
N ASP A 49 10.13 17.26 0.07
CA ASP A 49 9.35 18.48 -0.19
C ASP A 49 8.58 18.87 1.08
N LEU A 50 9.15 19.82 1.82
CA LEU A 50 8.57 20.34 3.06
C LEU A 50 7.22 21.04 2.84
N GLY A 51 6.95 21.56 1.63
CA GLY A 51 5.67 22.16 1.27
C GLY A 51 4.58 21.09 1.20
N ILE A 52 4.86 20.01 0.48
CA ILE A 52 3.97 18.84 0.37
C ILE A 52 3.80 18.17 1.74
N GLN A 53 4.87 17.98 2.50
CA GLN A 53 4.82 17.43 3.86
C GLN A 53 3.87 18.22 4.76
N ARG A 54 3.98 19.56 4.77
CA ARG A 54 3.07 20.42 5.55
C ARG A 54 1.63 20.31 5.06
N GLN A 55 1.41 20.21 3.75
CA GLN A 55 0.08 20.05 3.18
C GLN A 55 -0.56 18.72 3.59
N VAL A 56 0.18 17.62 3.52
CA VAL A 56 -0.30 16.30 3.96
C VAL A 56 -0.59 16.32 5.46
N ASN A 57 0.33 16.82 6.30
CA ASN A 57 0.09 16.95 7.74
C ASN A 57 -1.12 17.84 8.07
N ALA A 58 -1.36 18.91 7.30
CA ALA A 58 -2.56 19.73 7.46
C ALA A 58 -3.85 18.93 7.17
N LYS A 59 -3.86 18.11 6.10
CA LYS A 59 -4.99 17.20 5.79
C LYS A 59 -5.18 16.15 6.88
N LEU A 60 -4.11 15.62 7.46
CA LEU A 60 -4.17 14.63 8.53
C LEU A 60 -4.69 15.23 9.85
N LYS A 61 -4.58 16.54 10.06
CA LYS A 61 -4.88 17.22 11.34
C LYS A 61 -6.32 17.02 11.83
N ASP A 62 -7.26 16.82 10.92
CA ASP A 62 -8.68 16.60 11.27
C ASP A 62 -8.95 15.21 11.86
N ARG A 63 -8.01 14.28 11.71
CA ARG A 63 -8.13 12.91 12.21
C ARG A 63 -7.60 12.81 13.64
N PRO A 64 -8.21 12.01 14.54
CA PRO A 64 -7.68 11.85 15.89
C PRO A 64 -6.26 11.26 15.85
N ARG A 65 -5.34 11.84 16.63
CA ARG A 65 -4.00 11.28 16.77
C ARG A 65 -4.05 10.08 17.71
N LEU A 66 -3.63 8.93 17.22
CA LEU A 66 -3.61 7.68 17.97
C LEU A 66 -2.26 7.51 18.68
N SER A 67 -2.28 6.88 19.85
CA SER A 67 -1.06 6.33 20.46
C SER A 67 -0.61 5.11 19.67
N LEU A 68 0.64 4.67 19.88
CA LEU A 68 1.14 3.42 19.29
C LEU A 68 0.21 2.24 19.61
N GLU A 69 -0.29 2.13 20.84
CA GLU A 69 -1.20 1.05 21.25
C GLU A 69 -2.52 1.08 20.47
N ALA A 70 -3.17 2.26 20.39
CA ALA A 70 -4.41 2.41 19.65
C ALA A 70 -4.20 2.21 18.14
N TRP A 71 -3.06 2.65 17.61
CA TRP A 71 -2.67 2.46 16.22
C TRP A 71 -2.43 0.98 15.91
N SER A 72 -1.71 0.26 16.78
CA SER A 72 -1.50 -1.19 16.65
C SER A 72 -2.82 -1.95 16.63
N ASN A 73 -3.77 -1.57 17.48
CA ASN A 73 -5.08 -2.21 17.53
C ASN A 73 -5.85 -2.05 16.21
N LEU A 74 -5.73 -0.91 15.52
CA LEU A 74 -6.34 -0.74 14.20
C LEU A 74 -5.76 -1.70 13.16
N PHE A 75 -4.44 -1.87 13.14
CA PHE A 75 -3.79 -2.76 12.17
C PHE A 75 -4.10 -4.23 12.46
N ASN A 76 -4.20 -4.62 13.73
CA ASN A 76 -4.60 -5.99 14.10
C ASN A 76 -6.05 -6.34 13.75
N GLN A 77 -6.91 -5.34 13.54
CA GLN A 77 -8.29 -5.51 13.11
C GLN A 77 -8.46 -5.47 11.58
N MET A 78 -7.39 -5.21 10.83
CA MET A 78 -7.44 -5.09 9.38
C MET A 78 -7.70 -6.45 8.71
N GLU A 79 -8.78 -6.53 7.93
CA GLU A 79 -9.04 -7.64 7.03
C GLU A 79 -8.07 -7.57 5.84
N GLY A 80 -7.11 -8.49 5.77
CA GLY A 80 -6.09 -8.52 4.70
C GLY A 80 -4.74 -9.05 5.16
N CYS A 81 -4.42 -8.91 6.45
CA CYS A 81 -3.29 -9.60 7.04
C CYS A 81 -3.76 -10.95 7.59
N SER A 82 -3.32 -12.07 7.00
CA SER A 82 -3.75 -13.42 7.39
C SER A 82 -3.39 -13.81 8.83
N SER A 83 -2.71 -12.95 9.58
CA SER A 83 -2.25 -13.24 10.93
C SER A 83 -1.98 -11.97 11.74
N SER A 84 -2.13 -12.05 13.07
CA SER A 84 -1.86 -10.95 14.00
C SER A 84 -0.48 -10.33 13.76
N ILE A 85 -0.40 -9.00 13.73
CA ILE A 85 0.84 -8.31 13.38
C ILE A 85 1.68 -8.15 14.65
N SER A 86 2.99 -8.44 14.53
CA SER A 86 3.93 -8.35 15.63
C SER A 86 4.00 -6.92 16.20
N GLN A 87 3.89 -6.78 17.53
CA GLN A 87 3.94 -5.46 18.18
C GLN A 87 5.30 -4.74 17.98
N PRO A 88 6.47 -5.43 18.05
CA PRO A 88 7.74 -4.86 17.63
C PRO A 88 7.75 -4.29 16.21
N LEU A 89 7.09 -4.95 15.26
CA LEU A 89 6.99 -4.48 13.89
C LEU A 89 6.15 -3.20 13.78
N LEU A 90 5.01 -3.16 14.46
CA LEU A 90 4.16 -1.96 14.47
C LEU A 90 4.89 -0.78 15.12
N ALA A 91 5.64 -1.01 16.19
CA ALA A 91 6.47 0.01 16.83
C ALA A 91 7.60 0.52 15.90
N PHE A 92 8.23 -0.40 15.17
CA PHE A 92 9.24 -0.07 14.15
C PHE A 92 8.65 0.85 13.09
N ILE A 93 7.53 0.46 12.47
CA ILE A 93 6.87 1.20 11.39
C ILE A 93 6.39 2.57 11.89
N TYR A 94 5.73 2.60 13.06
CA TYR A 94 5.20 3.83 13.65
C TYR A 94 6.28 4.91 13.82
N ARG A 95 7.49 4.50 14.22
CA ARG A 95 8.64 5.39 14.39
C ARG A 95 9.33 5.69 13.07
N LYS A 96 9.77 4.67 12.33
CA LYS A 96 10.64 4.85 11.17
C LYS A 96 9.95 5.61 10.03
N LEU A 97 8.66 5.36 9.78
CA LEU A 97 7.94 6.14 8.77
C LEU A 97 7.79 7.60 9.17
N GLN A 98 7.71 7.91 10.47
CA GLN A 98 7.72 9.30 10.94
C GLN A 98 9.08 9.94 10.69
N ASP A 99 10.16 9.22 10.94
CA ASP A 99 11.53 9.71 10.72
C ASP A 99 11.81 9.95 9.23
N TYR A 100 11.34 9.07 8.34
CA TYR A 100 11.56 9.20 6.89
C TYR A 100 10.75 10.33 6.28
N SER A 101 9.48 10.46 6.68
CA SER A 101 8.50 11.30 5.98
C SER A 101 8.20 12.62 6.69
N GLY A 102 8.49 12.73 7.98
CA GLY A 102 8.03 13.82 8.86
C GLY A 102 6.50 13.94 8.97
N LEU A 103 5.75 12.93 8.55
CA LEU A 103 4.30 12.88 8.73
C LEU A 103 3.94 12.50 10.18
N ASP A 104 2.81 13.00 10.70
CA ASP A 104 2.26 12.56 11.99
C ASP A 104 1.63 11.17 11.85
N ILE A 105 2.44 10.11 11.94
CA ILE A 105 2.04 8.72 11.70
C ILE A 105 0.89 8.26 12.61
N GLY A 106 0.75 8.85 13.81
CA GLY A 106 -0.40 8.59 14.69
C GLY A 106 -1.76 8.95 14.06
N ARG A 107 -1.79 9.76 13.00
CA ARG A 107 -2.99 10.16 12.26
C ARG A 107 -3.19 9.41 10.96
N VAL A 108 -2.18 8.63 10.54
CA VAL A 108 -2.24 7.78 9.35
C VAL A 108 -3.00 6.49 9.68
N ARG A 109 -3.68 5.94 8.67
CA ARG A 109 -4.54 4.76 8.73
C ARG A 109 -4.04 3.71 7.73
N ALA A 110 -4.36 2.45 8.00
CA ALA A 110 -3.99 1.34 7.13
C ALA A 110 -4.51 1.51 5.69
N THR A 111 -5.66 2.14 5.51
CA THR A 111 -6.28 2.37 4.20
C THR A 111 -5.74 3.58 3.45
N ASP A 112 -4.89 4.41 4.07
CA ASP A 112 -4.31 5.55 3.37
C ASP A 112 -3.38 5.04 2.26
N ARG A 113 -3.61 5.51 1.04
CA ARG A 113 -2.77 5.19 -0.09
C ARG A 113 -1.45 5.93 0.00
N LEU A 114 -0.35 5.19 -0.17
CA LEU A 114 1.00 5.73 -0.06
C LEU A 114 1.19 6.90 -1.03
N ILE A 115 0.62 6.81 -2.23
CA ILE A 115 0.81 7.80 -3.28
C ILE A 115 -0.22 8.92 -3.18
N GLU A 116 -1.51 8.58 -3.26
CA GLU A 116 -2.55 9.59 -3.47
C GLU A 116 -2.88 10.36 -2.20
N ASP A 117 -2.89 9.68 -1.05
CA ASP A 117 -3.34 10.27 0.21
C ASP A 117 -2.16 10.83 1.00
N LEU A 118 -1.04 10.10 1.04
CA LEU A 118 0.15 10.45 1.82
C LEU A 118 1.24 11.14 1.00
N GLN A 119 1.20 11.01 -0.33
CA GLN A 119 2.26 11.51 -1.21
C GLN A 119 3.65 11.08 -0.73
N PHE A 120 3.72 9.86 -0.19
CA PHE A 120 4.83 9.32 0.60
C PHE A 120 6.19 9.50 -0.08
N PRO A 121 6.33 9.23 -1.39
CA PRO A 121 7.63 9.36 -2.06
C PRO A 121 8.09 10.81 -2.29
N LEU A 122 7.21 11.80 -2.13
CA LEU A 122 7.55 13.23 -2.20
C LEU A 122 7.94 13.80 -0.84
N VAL A 123 7.40 13.23 0.24
CA VAL A 123 7.65 13.69 1.62
C VAL A 123 8.78 12.91 2.30
N CYS A 124 9.13 11.73 1.78
CA CYS A 124 10.27 10.96 2.22
C CYS A 124 11.56 11.36 1.49
N TRP A 125 12.70 11.01 2.10
CA TRP A 125 13.97 10.93 1.38
C TRP A 125 13.87 9.93 0.23
N PHE A 126 14.52 10.22 -0.90
CA PHE A 126 14.41 9.42 -2.11
C PHE A 126 14.84 7.95 -1.92
N ASP A 127 15.76 7.72 -0.98
CA ASP A 127 16.34 6.43 -0.63
C ASP A 127 15.62 5.75 0.55
N TRP A 128 14.45 6.23 0.97
CA TRP A 128 13.68 5.61 2.04
C TRP A 128 13.42 4.10 1.87
N PRO A 129 13.26 3.53 0.64
CA PRO A 129 13.16 2.09 0.47
C PRO A 129 14.41 1.35 0.95
N ASN A 130 15.59 1.88 0.61
CA ASN A 130 16.87 1.29 0.99
C ASN A 130 17.07 1.43 2.51
N GLN A 131 16.82 2.63 3.06
CA GLN A 131 16.92 2.86 4.50
C GLN A 131 15.94 1.97 5.28
N LEU A 132 14.72 1.75 4.77
CA LEU A 132 13.77 0.82 5.37
C LEU A 132 14.33 -0.59 5.40
N CYS A 133 14.93 -1.07 4.31
CA CYS A 133 15.51 -2.41 4.24
C CYS A 133 16.68 -2.57 5.22
N GLU A 134 17.59 -1.59 5.27
CA GLU A 134 18.71 -1.55 6.22
C GLU A 134 18.22 -1.55 7.67
N ASP A 135 17.32 -0.63 8.02
CA ASP A 135 16.78 -0.50 9.38
C ASP A 135 15.98 -1.74 9.80
N PHE A 136 15.31 -2.39 8.84
CA PHE A 136 14.58 -3.63 9.08
C PHE A 136 15.54 -4.79 9.32
N PHE A 137 16.61 -4.90 8.54
CA PHE A 137 17.68 -5.87 8.75
C PHE A 137 18.36 -5.66 10.11
N GLU A 138 18.70 -4.43 10.47
CA GLU A 138 19.32 -4.13 11.77
C GLU A 138 18.44 -4.59 12.93
N MET A 139 17.13 -4.31 12.87
CA MET A 139 16.21 -4.62 13.98
C MET A 139 15.77 -6.08 14.03
N PHE A 140 15.52 -6.71 12.88
CA PHE A 140 14.92 -8.05 12.81
C PHE A 140 15.86 -9.12 12.29
N GLN A 141 17.05 -8.76 11.79
CA GLN A 141 18.04 -9.65 11.19
C GLN A 141 17.50 -10.42 9.97
N ILE A 142 16.61 -9.76 9.22
CA ILE A 142 15.95 -10.29 8.03
C ILE A 142 16.24 -9.36 6.87
N ASP A 143 16.90 -9.88 5.84
CA ASP A 143 17.12 -9.13 4.61
C ASP A 143 15.85 -9.21 3.75
N ILE A 144 15.35 -8.06 3.33
CA ILE A 144 14.18 -7.90 2.45
C ILE A 144 14.53 -7.12 1.19
N SER A 145 15.80 -6.75 0.99
CA SER A 145 16.23 -5.82 -0.06
C SER A 145 15.93 -6.33 -1.46
N ASP A 146 16.06 -7.65 -1.69
CA ASP A 146 15.80 -8.28 -2.98
C ASP A 146 14.30 -8.34 -3.34
N GLU A 147 13.40 -8.27 -2.35
CA GLU A 147 11.96 -8.45 -2.58
C GLU A 147 11.10 -7.24 -2.24
N PHE A 148 11.70 -6.21 -1.64
CA PHE A 148 11.01 -4.98 -1.32
C PHE A 148 10.84 -4.13 -2.58
N ASP A 149 9.62 -4.10 -3.11
CA ASP A 149 9.24 -3.19 -4.19
C ASP A 149 8.11 -2.27 -3.71
N ALA A 150 8.48 -1.01 -3.44
CA ALA A 150 7.54 0.00 -2.99
C ALA A 150 6.44 0.32 -4.03
N SER A 151 6.66 0.04 -5.32
CA SER A 151 5.69 0.31 -6.38
C SER A 151 4.50 -0.65 -6.36
N LEU A 152 4.66 -1.82 -5.73
CA LEU A 152 3.61 -2.83 -5.57
C LEU A 152 2.73 -2.60 -4.34
N LEU A 153 3.04 -1.59 -3.52
CA LEU A 153 2.33 -1.28 -2.28
C LEU A 153 1.40 -0.10 -2.51
N GLU A 154 0.08 -0.33 -2.47
CA GLU A 154 -0.90 0.74 -2.67
C GLU A 154 -1.13 1.52 -1.38
N THR A 155 -1.30 0.82 -0.26
CA THR A 155 -1.67 1.38 1.03
C THR A 155 -0.61 1.15 2.12
N LEU A 156 -0.69 1.92 3.20
CA LEU A 156 0.12 1.65 4.38
C LEU A 156 -0.14 0.26 4.97
N GLY A 157 -1.38 -0.23 4.86
CA GLY A 157 -1.75 -1.59 5.21
C GLY A 157 -0.96 -2.64 4.44
N ASP A 158 -0.78 -2.45 3.13
CA ASP A 158 -0.02 -3.36 2.28
C ASP A 158 1.45 -3.43 2.70
N LEU A 159 2.06 -2.29 3.02
CA LEU A 159 3.42 -2.22 3.55
C LEU A 159 3.55 -3.00 4.87
N VAL A 160 2.66 -2.75 5.83
CA VAL A 160 2.68 -3.46 7.11
C VAL A 160 2.47 -4.96 6.92
N CYS A 161 1.55 -5.36 6.04
CA CYS A 161 1.28 -6.75 5.75
C CYS A 161 2.46 -7.44 5.04
N PHE A 162 3.14 -6.75 4.12
CA PHE A 162 4.36 -7.25 3.48
C PHE A 162 5.44 -7.55 4.53
N LEU A 163 5.77 -6.57 5.38
CA LEU A 163 6.82 -6.72 6.40
C LEU A 163 6.46 -7.81 7.42
N ASN A 164 5.18 -7.92 7.82
CA ASN A 164 4.73 -8.96 8.74
C ASN A 164 4.86 -10.36 8.13
N ARG A 165 4.55 -10.53 6.83
CA ARG A 165 4.75 -11.80 6.14
C ARG A 165 6.23 -12.19 6.10
N ARG A 166 7.12 -11.23 5.84
CA ARG A 166 8.57 -11.47 5.84
C ARG A 166 9.06 -11.92 7.21
N LEU A 167 8.66 -11.20 8.27
CA LEU A 167 9.00 -11.55 9.65
C LEU A 167 8.60 -13.00 10.00
N LYS A 168 7.38 -13.41 9.63
CA LYS A 168 6.87 -14.76 9.96
C LYS A 168 7.43 -15.88 9.11
N SER A 169 7.79 -15.60 7.86
CA SER A 169 8.36 -16.62 6.98
C SER A 169 9.62 -17.26 7.55
N ILE A 170 10.41 -16.50 8.31
CA ILE A 170 11.66 -16.97 8.90
C ILE A 170 11.46 -17.65 10.26
N ASP A 171 10.52 -17.17 11.09
CA ASP A 171 10.13 -17.87 12.34
C ASP A 171 9.68 -19.31 12.08
N SER A 172 9.04 -19.55 10.92
CA SER A 172 8.62 -20.89 10.50
C SER A 172 9.76 -21.80 10.05
N LEU A 173 10.89 -21.21 9.59
CA LEU A 173 12.09 -21.95 9.19
C LEU A 173 13.04 -22.22 10.36
N SER A 174 13.03 -21.39 11.41
CA SER A 174 13.87 -21.60 12.61
C SER A 174 13.27 -22.58 13.63
N SER A 175 11.99 -22.96 13.45
CA SER A 175 11.25 -23.85 14.35
C SER A 175 11.15 -25.30 13.86
N GLY A 176 11.88 -25.64 12.78
CA GLY A 176 11.94 -26.98 12.17
C GLY A 176 13.25 -27.71 12.41
#